data_AF-C1N0M4-F1
#
_entry.id   AF-C1N0M4-F1
#
_cell.length_a   1.000
_cell.length_b   1.000
_cell.length_c   1.000
_cell.angle_alpha   90.00
_cell.angle_beta   90.00
_cell.angle_gamma   90.00
#
_symmetry.space_group_name_H-M   'P 1'
#
loop_
_entity.id
_entity.type
_entity.pdbx_description
1 polymer ?
#
loop_
_entity_poly.entity_id
_entity_poly.type
_entity_poly.pdbx_seq_one_letter_code
_entity_poly.pdbx_strand_id
1 'polypeptide(L)'
;MPKGKVNIETPARYNDFYDEWLEDTYSYSWKAPSPGSLRGKIRKFLEEYDVTASSLQRVLSVNAGSFTQFMTGKYKDPWAATQNGTYRAAAYFFHVDKLLGKDGIIHQLKATRANATNAGGAGAAAAGAASAGAAAGAKEKGLPDVSGVVDVTDDSPVWLTPAEVRAEVSALKRARAFTNADLARAVLGDAFTQSRYQLVGKFLNTGGEFGGANQDVYAPMARFVEKCRVALGKPKSKKRLALEAETQPGRRVRPPRALVPIRPRSRGERRSLRTFPGVSLLPPLAFNPRPRRLSTPSDAFQLHPAVAGTTLSRSWATTRTGSTWRPLPRNCS
;
A
#
# COMPACT_ATOMS: atom_id res chain seq x y z
N MET A 1 8.38 5.16 31.06
CA MET A 1 9.70 5.61 30.56
C MET A 1 9.77 5.35 29.05
N PRO A 2 10.29 6.27 28.23
CA PRO A 2 10.53 5.97 26.82
C PRO A 2 11.49 4.79 26.74
N LYS A 3 11.11 3.76 25.98
CA LYS A 3 11.99 2.60 25.75
C LYS A 3 13.27 3.10 25.07
N GLY A 4 14.43 2.70 25.58
CA GLY A 4 15.71 2.98 24.94
C GLY A 4 15.72 2.43 23.53
N LYS A 5 16.24 3.20 22.57
CA LYS A 5 16.34 2.76 21.18
C LYS A 5 17.35 1.61 21.06
N VAL A 6 17.05 0.67 20.16
CA VAL A 6 17.88 -0.53 19.96
C VAL A 6 19.13 -0.17 19.14
N ASN A 7 20.29 -0.65 19.61
CA ASN A 7 21.55 -0.60 18.87
C ASN A 7 21.69 -1.88 18.04
N ILE A 8 22.13 -1.75 16.78
CA ILE A 8 22.31 -2.87 15.86
C ILE A 8 23.78 -2.99 15.47
N GLU A 9 24.21 -4.22 15.25
CA GLU A 9 25.57 -4.58 14.85
C GLU A 9 25.56 -5.25 13.48
N THR A 10 26.69 -5.19 12.79
CA THR A 10 26.85 -5.77 11.46
C THR A 10 26.95 -7.30 11.58
N PRO A 11 26.15 -8.09 10.83
CA PRO A 11 26.19 -9.54 10.94
C PRO A 11 27.49 -10.10 10.38
N ALA A 12 27.97 -11.23 10.91
CA ALA A 12 29.27 -11.81 10.54
C ALA A 12 29.43 -12.06 9.03
N ARG A 13 28.35 -12.50 8.37
CA ARG A 13 28.31 -12.80 6.93
C ARG A 13 27.82 -11.61 6.08
N TYR A 14 27.86 -10.40 6.62
CA TYR A 14 27.34 -9.22 5.92
C TYR A 14 28.07 -8.98 4.60
N ASN A 15 29.41 -9.01 4.63
CA ASN A 15 30.25 -8.66 3.48
C ASN A 15 30.42 -9.81 2.46
N ASP A 16 30.08 -11.05 2.81
CA ASP A 16 30.20 -12.23 1.94
C ASP A 16 29.50 -12.04 0.59
N PHE A 17 28.42 -11.25 0.57
CA PHE A 17 27.58 -11.03 -0.60
C PHE A 17 27.93 -9.76 -1.38
N TYR A 18 28.99 -9.04 -0.99
CA TYR A 18 29.28 -7.71 -1.56
C TYR A 18 29.70 -7.80 -3.03
N ASP A 19 30.62 -8.72 -3.35
CA ASP A 19 31.16 -8.87 -4.70
C ASP A 19 30.09 -9.37 -5.68
N GLU A 20 29.31 -10.39 -5.28
CA GLU A 20 28.16 -10.89 -6.04
C GLU A 20 27.12 -9.79 -6.29
N TRP A 21 26.77 -9.02 -5.25
CA TRP A 21 25.82 -7.92 -5.38
C TRP A 21 26.34 -6.79 -6.29
N LEU A 22 27.64 -6.51 -6.23
CA LEU A 22 28.27 -5.51 -7.09
C LEU A 22 28.22 -5.95 -8.55
N GLU A 23 28.57 -7.21 -8.83
CA GLU A 23 28.49 -7.81 -10.17
C GLU A 23 27.05 -7.79 -10.71
N ASP A 24 26.06 -8.17 -9.90
CA ASP A 24 24.63 -8.11 -10.25
C ASP A 24 24.14 -6.68 -10.54
N THR A 25 24.70 -5.70 -9.82
CA THR A 25 24.40 -4.28 -10.01
C THR A 25 24.99 -3.75 -11.32
N TYR A 26 26.18 -4.20 -11.72
CA TYR A 26 26.84 -3.81 -12.98
C TYR A 26 26.32 -4.60 -14.19
N SER A 27 25.81 -5.81 -13.98
CA SER A 27 25.21 -6.68 -15.01
C SER A 27 23.78 -6.25 -15.41
N TYR A 28 23.23 -5.17 -14.84
CA TYR A 28 21.85 -4.69 -15.05
C TYR A 28 20.75 -5.72 -14.71
N SER A 29 21.10 -6.84 -14.09
CA SER A 29 20.17 -7.87 -13.59
C SER A 29 19.38 -7.36 -12.38
N TRP A 30 20.01 -6.51 -11.56
CA TRP A 30 19.42 -6.01 -10.34
C TRP A 30 18.39 -4.88 -10.55
N LYS A 31 17.17 -5.09 -10.02
CA LYS A 31 16.10 -4.09 -10.02
C LYS A 31 16.28 -3.07 -8.90
N ALA A 32 17.01 -1.99 -9.20
CA ALA A 32 17.30 -0.91 -8.27
C ALA A 32 16.01 -0.21 -7.74
N PRO A 33 15.85 -0.05 -6.42
CA PRO A 33 14.70 0.69 -5.86
C PRO A 33 14.85 2.19 -6.12
N SER A 34 13.73 2.91 -6.33
CA SER A 34 13.80 4.37 -6.43
C SER A 34 14.30 4.99 -5.10
N PRO A 35 15.04 6.12 -5.14
CA PRO A 35 15.54 6.74 -3.91
C PRO A 35 14.45 7.10 -2.90
N GLY A 36 13.27 7.53 -3.36
CA GLY A 36 12.11 7.78 -2.50
C GLY A 36 11.57 6.51 -1.82
N SER A 37 11.51 5.39 -2.55
CA SER A 37 11.11 4.10 -1.99
C SER A 37 12.11 3.62 -0.94
N LEU A 38 13.41 3.79 -1.19
CA LEU A 38 14.47 3.39 -0.26
C LEU A 38 14.42 4.23 1.04
N ARG A 39 14.23 5.55 0.95
CA ARG A 39 13.99 6.41 2.13
C ARG A 39 12.79 5.94 2.95
N GLY A 40 11.69 5.59 2.28
CA GLY A 40 10.49 5.06 2.92
C GLY A 40 10.76 3.75 3.67
N LYS A 41 11.54 2.84 3.09
CA LYS A 41 11.96 1.59 3.75
C LYS A 41 12.82 1.85 4.98
N ILE A 42 13.77 2.78 4.91
CA ILE A 42 14.62 3.15 6.04
C ILE A 42 13.79 3.72 7.18
N ARG A 43 12.86 4.65 6.92
CA ARG A 43 12.00 5.23 7.97
C ARG A 43 11.14 4.16 8.64
N LYS A 44 10.48 3.32 7.84
CA LYS A 44 9.69 2.19 8.36
C LYS A 44 10.52 1.26 9.22
N PHE A 45 11.74 0.91 8.79
CA PHE A 45 12.64 0.08 9.59
C PHE A 45 13.01 0.72 10.93
N LEU A 46 13.40 2.01 10.93
CA LEU A 46 13.77 2.71 12.16
C LEU A 46 12.59 2.85 13.14
N GLU A 47 11.39 3.12 12.63
CA GLU A 47 10.17 3.25 13.43
C GLU A 47 9.64 1.90 13.93
N GLU A 48 9.67 0.87 13.08
CA GLU A 48 9.11 -0.45 13.41
C GLU A 48 9.94 -1.17 14.48
N TYR A 49 11.27 -0.99 14.47
CA TYR A 49 12.18 -1.68 15.39
C TYR A 49 12.82 -0.77 16.44
N ASP A 50 12.37 0.49 16.54
CA ASP A 50 12.91 1.49 17.48
C ASP A 50 14.44 1.62 17.40
N VAL A 51 15.02 1.45 16.21
CA VAL A 51 16.48 1.46 16.00
C VAL A 51 17.01 2.90 15.92
N THR A 52 18.21 3.14 16.45
CA THR A 52 18.85 4.46 16.29
C THR A 52 19.33 4.70 14.85
N ALA A 53 19.18 5.93 14.34
CA ALA A 53 19.74 6.29 13.04
C ALA A 53 21.27 6.13 13.02
N SER A 54 21.94 6.44 14.15
CA SER A 54 23.39 6.32 14.29
C SER A 54 23.87 4.87 14.25
N SER A 55 23.13 3.91 14.81
CA SER A 55 23.50 2.49 14.71
C SER A 55 23.36 1.97 13.28
N LEU A 56 22.30 2.38 12.57
CA LEU A 56 22.17 2.07 11.14
C LEU A 56 23.31 2.68 10.32
N GLN A 57 23.73 3.91 10.61
CA GLN A 57 24.86 4.55 9.92
C GLN A 57 26.17 3.75 10.06
N ARG A 58 26.42 3.16 11.24
CA ARG A 58 27.59 2.30 11.48
C ARG A 58 27.53 1.02 10.65
N VAL A 59 26.39 0.35 10.63
CA VAL A 59 26.20 -0.87 9.81
C VAL A 59 26.37 -0.57 8.32
N LEU A 60 25.83 0.56 7.86
CA LEU A 60 25.96 1.00 6.46
C LEU A 60 27.36 1.52 6.10
N SER A 61 28.25 1.72 7.08
CA SER A 61 29.56 2.37 6.89
C SER A 61 29.46 3.73 6.20
N VAL A 62 28.46 4.56 6.58
CA VAL A 62 28.24 5.89 6.00
C VAL A 62 28.39 7.02 7.01
N ASN A 63 28.88 8.17 6.55
CA ASN A 63 28.94 9.38 7.36
C ASN A 63 27.52 9.92 7.64
N ALA A 64 27.31 10.44 8.86
CA ALA A 64 26.08 11.11 9.30
C ALA A 64 25.63 12.26 8.37
N GLY A 65 26.59 13.03 7.82
CA GLY A 65 26.29 14.10 6.86
C GLY A 65 25.67 13.56 5.57
N SER A 66 26.29 12.53 4.98
CA SER A 66 25.79 11.86 3.77
C SER A 66 24.45 11.17 4.02
N PHE A 67 24.28 10.55 5.20
CA PHE A 67 23.03 9.91 5.58
C PHE A 67 21.88 10.92 5.72
N THR A 68 22.14 12.04 6.41
CA THR A 68 21.16 13.13 6.56
C THR A 68 20.82 13.72 5.21
N GLN A 69 21.81 14.03 4.38
CA GLN A 69 21.60 14.54 3.02
C GLN A 69 20.78 13.56 2.18
N PHE A 70 20.99 12.25 2.30
CA PHE A 70 20.16 11.26 1.62
C PHE A 70 18.73 11.22 2.14
N MET A 71 18.52 11.31 3.46
CA MET A 71 17.19 11.12 4.06
C MET A 71 16.28 12.35 3.96
N THR A 72 16.85 13.55 4.11
CA THR A 72 16.10 14.82 4.18
C THR A 72 16.51 15.82 3.11
N GLY A 73 17.65 15.62 2.44
CA GLY A 73 18.15 16.53 1.43
C GLY A 73 17.21 16.65 0.21
N LYS A 74 17.14 17.88 -0.31
CA LYS A 74 16.48 18.21 -1.56
C LYS A 74 17.47 17.98 -2.70
N TYR A 75 17.10 17.10 -3.62
CA TYR A 75 17.87 16.82 -4.83
C TYR A 75 17.19 17.48 -6.01
N LYS A 76 17.99 17.95 -6.98
CA LYS A 76 17.47 18.55 -8.22
C LYS A 76 16.55 17.58 -8.96
N ASP A 77 17.01 16.33 -9.07
CA ASP A 77 16.27 15.23 -9.66
C ASP A 77 16.20 14.05 -8.68
N PRO A 78 15.10 13.27 -8.66
CA PRO A 78 14.96 12.12 -7.76
C PRO A 78 16.12 11.12 -7.86
N TRP A 79 16.66 10.95 -9.08
CA TRP A 79 17.77 10.04 -9.37
C TRP A 79 19.14 10.61 -9.03
N ALA A 80 19.30 11.92 -8.84
CA ALA A 80 20.57 12.48 -8.37
C ALA A 80 20.95 11.95 -6.97
N ALA A 81 19.96 11.48 -6.19
CA ALA A 81 20.18 10.86 -4.90
C ALA A 81 20.89 9.48 -4.99
N THR A 82 20.97 8.84 -6.16
CA THR A 82 21.70 7.56 -6.31
C THR A 82 23.21 7.72 -6.27
N GLN A 83 23.71 8.93 -6.52
CA GLN A 83 25.14 9.26 -6.40
C GLN A 83 25.60 9.35 -4.94
N ASN A 84 24.66 9.46 -3.98
CA ASN A 84 25.01 9.41 -2.57
C ASN A 84 25.34 7.95 -2.17
N GLY A 85 26.50 7.71 -1.55
CA GLY A 85 26.91 6.38 -1.09
C GLY A 85 25.89 5.69 -0.16
N THR A 86 25.09 6.47 0.57
CA THR A 86 23.99 5.96 1.41
C THR A 86 22.95 5.18 0.61
N TYR A 87 22.72 5.56 -0.64
CA TYR A 87 21.78 4.85 -1.51
C TYR A 87 22.22 3.42 -1.77
N ARG A 88 23.48 3.23 -2.21
CA ARG A 88 24.05 1.91 -2.50
C ARG A 88 24.15 1.06 -1.23
N ALA A 89 24.70 1.64 -0.15
CA ALA A 89 24.85 0.94 1.12
C ALA A 89 23.50 0.47 1.69
N ALA A 90 22.48 1.34 1.71
CA ALA A 90 21.16 0.97 2.22
C ALA A 90 20.44 -0.04 1.31
N ALA A 91 20.63 0.04 0.00
CA ALA A 91 20.10 -0.95 -0.92
C ALA A 91 20.72 -2.34 -0.70
N TYR A 92 22.03 -2.38 -0.50
CA TYR A 92 22.78 -3.58 -0.13
C TYR A 92 22.30 -4.18 1.19
N PHE A 93 22.13 -3.36 2.23
CA PHE A 93 21.60 -3.81 3.53
C PHE A 93 20.29 -4.60 3.41
N PHE A 94 19.30 -4.08 2.68
CA PHE A 94 18.02 -4.78 2.49
C PHE A 94 18.09 -5.96 1.52
N HIS A 95 19.16 -6.07 0.72
CA HIS A 95 19.42 -7.22 -0.12
C HIS A 95 20.02 -8.35 0.71
N VAL A 96 21.07 -8.06 1.48
CA VAL A 96 21.74 -9.02 2.37
C VAL A 96 20.78 -9.55 3.44
N ASP A 97 19.95 -8.70 4.05
CA ASP A 97 18.98 -9.17 5.05
C ASP A 97 17.99 -10.21 4.47
N LYS A 98 17.62 -10.09 3.19
CA LYS A 98 16.79 -11.10 2.51
C LYS A 98 17.53 -12.40 2.25
N LEU A 99 18.82 -12.34 1.95
CA LEU A 99 19.65 -13.52 1.71
C LEU A 99 19.98 -14.25 3.01
N LEU A 100 20.31 -13.51 4.07
CA LEU A 100 20.61 -14.05 5.40
C LEU A 100 19.38 -14.68 6.07
N GLY A 101 18.17 -14.18 5.77
CA GLY A 101 16.93 -14.76 6.29
C GLY A 101 16.88 -14.77 7.81
N LYS A 102 17.10 -15.94 8.44
CA LYS A 102 17.07 -16.11 9.91
C LYS A 102 18.19 -15.36 10.63
N ASP A 103 19.34 -15.26 9.98
CA ASP A 103 20.53 -14.60 10.53
C ASP A 103 20.54 -13.09 10.25
N GLY A 104 19.54 -12.59 9.51
CA GLY A 104 19.38 -11.18 9.19
C GLY A 104 18.99 -10.35 10.41
N ILE A 105 19.44 -9.09 10.43
CA ILE A 105 19.15 -8.14 11.50
C ILE A 105 17.63 -7.97 11.70
N ILE A 106 16.85 -7.89 10.62
CA ILE A 106 15.39 -7.71 10.71
C ILE A 106 14.75 -8.92 11.40
N HIS A 107 15.19 -10.13 11.07
CA HIS A 107 14.64 -11.34 11.68
C HIS A 107 15.00 -11.43 13.17
N GLN A 108 16.24 -11.12 13.54
CA GLN A 108 16.67 -11.06 14.94
C GLN A 108 15.88 -10.01 15.74
N LEU A 109 15.67 -8.81 15.18
CA LEU A 109 14.87 -7.75 15.81
C LEU A 109 13.39 -8.13 15.94
N LYS A 110 12.83 -8.87 14.97
CA LYS A 110 11.48 -9.45 15.10
C LYS A 110 11.40 -10.46 16.23
N ALA A 111 12.39 -11.35 16.34
CA ALA A 111 12.44 -12.37 17.38
C ALA A 111 12.59 -11.75 18.79
N THR A 112 13.48 -10.76 18.95
CA THR A 112 13.64 -10.05 20.24
C THR A 112 12.37 -9.29 20.62
N ARG A 113 11.69 -8.65 19.65
CA ARG A 113 10.40 -7.99 19.89
C ARG A 113 9.30 -8.98 20.28
N ALA A 114 9.20 -10.13 19.62
CA ALA A 114 8.25 -11.18 19.97
C ALA A 114 8.53 -11.76 21.37
N ASN A 115 9.80 -11.93 21.73
CA ASN A 115 10.20 -12.37 23.06
C ASN A 115 9.92 -11.29 24.12
N ALA A 116 10.12 -10.02 23.82
CA ALA A 116 9.78 -8.91 24.72
C ALA A 116 8.27 -8.78 24.97
N THR A 117 7.43 -9.07 23.97
CA THR A 117 5.97 -9.15 24.17
C THR A 117 5.56 -10.32 25.06
N ASN A 118 6.29 -11.44 24.99
CA ASN A 118 6.05 -12.60 25.84
C ASN A 118 6.57 -12.39 27.28
N ALA A 119 7.73 -11.75 27.45
CA ALA A 119 8.29 -11.40 28.76
C ALA A 119 7.50 -10.28 29.47
N GLY A 120 6.95 -9.32 28.71
CA GLY A 120 6.02 -8.31 29.22
C GLY A 120 4.69 -8.91 29.73
N GLY A 121 4.37 -10.15 29.34
CA GLY A 121 3.24 -10.91 29.88
C GLY A 121 3.50 -11.51 31.27
N ALA A 122 4.76 -11.72 31.66
CA ALA A 122 5.11 -12.26 32.98
C ALA A 122 5.13 -11.19 34.09
N GLY A 123 5.34 -9.91 33.73
CA GLY A 123 5.38 -8.78 34.67
C GLY A 123 4.04 -8.05 34.89
N ALA A 124 3.00 -8.41 34.14
CA ALA A 124 1.67 -7.77 34.20
C ALA A 124 0.59 -8.70 34.80
N ALA A 125 0.97 -9.76 35.50
CA ALA A 125 0.04 -10.70 36.12
C ALA A 125 -0.47 -10.27 37.52
N ALA A 126 -0.05 -9.13 38.06
CA ALA A 126 -0.45 -8.67 39.40
C ALA A 126 -1.51 -7.56 39.43
N ALA A 127 -1.92 -6.97 38.30
CA ALA A 127 -2.96 -5.93 38.31
C ALA A 127 -3.69 -5.87 36.96
N GLY A 128 -4.68 -6.75 36.77
CA GLY A 128 -5.48 -6.76 35.55
C GLY A 128 -6.37 -7.99 35.39
N ALA A 129 -7.06 -8.42 36.45
CA ALA A 129 -8.15 -9.37 36.29
C ALA A 129 -9.34 -8.66 35.62
N ALA A 130 -9.57 -8.95 34.34
CA ALA A 130 -10.85 -9.02 33.63
C ALA A 130 -10.75 -8.54 32.17
N SER A 131 -10.17 -9.37 31.29
CA SER A 131 -10.84 -9.69 30.02
C SER A 131 -10.35 -11.05 29.57
N ALA A 132 -11.30 -11.97 29.39
CA ALA A 132 -11.05 -13.36 29.14
C ALA A 132 -10.15 -13.55 27.92
N GLY A 133 -8.93 -14.06 28.17
CA GLY A 133 -8.23 -14.89 27.20
C GLY A 133 -9.08 -16.12 26.95
N ALA A 134 -9.92 -16.07 25.91
CA ALA A 134 -10.57 -17.27 25.43
C ALA A 134 -9.49 -18.18 24.83
N ALA A 135 -9.40 -19.37 25.42
CA ALA A 135 -8.53 -20.47 25.04
C ALA A 135 -8.46 -20.64 23.52
N ALA A 136 -7.31 -21.11 23.03
CA ALA A 136 -7.16 -21.67 21.70
C ALA A 136 -8.03 -22.95 21.58
N GLY A 137 -9.34 -22.76 21.49
CA GLY A 137 -10.31 -23.77 21.09
C GLY A 137 -10.21 -23.96 19.58
N ALA A 138 -10.35 -25.21 19.13
CA ALA A 138 -10.44 -25.52 17.72
C ALA A 138 -11.50 -24.63 17.06
N LYS A 139 -11.08 -23.80 16.10
CA LYS A 139 -12.02 -22.95 15.34
C LYS A 139 -13.04 -23.83 14.65
N GLU A 140 -14.32 -23.45 14.74
CA GLU A 140 -15.39 -24.10 13.97
C GLU A 140 -15.00 -24.04 12.48
N LYS A 141 -15.04 -25.20 11.81
CA LYS A 141 -14.61 -25.33 10.42
C LYS A 141 -15.68 -24.77 9.49
N GLY A 142 -15.25 -24.03 8.47
CA GLY A 142 -16.13 -23.57 7.40
C GLY A 142 -16.84 -22.23 7.69
N LEU A 143 -17.52 -21.74 6.67
CA LEU A 143 -18.29 -20.51 6.70
C LEU A 143 -19.59 -20.72 7.50
N PRO A 144 -20.15 -19.71 8.18
CA PRO A 144 -21.51 -19.80 8.72
C PRO A 144 -22.50 -20.26 7.66
N ASP A 145 -23.44 -21.12 8.07
CA ASP A 145 -24.55 -21.51 7.23
C ASP A 145 -25.47 -20.30 7.04
N VAL A 146 -25.43 -19.75 5.83
CA VAL A 146 -26.17 -18.54 5.44
C VAL A 146 -27.37 -18.90 4.57
N SER A 147 -27.57 -20.20 4.27
CA SER A 147 -28.55 -20.68 3.28
C SER A 147 -30.01 -20.44 3.70
N GLY A 148 -30.29 -20.32 5.00
CA GLY A 148 -31.64 -20.07 5.53
C GLY A 148 -32.05 -18.58 5.66
N VAL A 149 -31.18 -17.61 5.31
CA VAL A 149 -31.46 -16.18 5.55
C VAL A 149 -31.97 -15.49 4.27
N VAL A 150 -33.30 -15.37 4.15
CA VAL A 150 -34.00 -14.75 3.00
C VAL A 150 -34.12 -13.22 3.14
N ASP A 151 -33.97 -12.68 4.34
CA ASP A 151 -34.27 -11.26 4.66
C ASP A 151 -33.23 -10.24 4.17
N VAL A 152 -32.09 -10.70 3.64
CA VAL A 152 -31.04 -9.82 3.09
C VAL A 152 -30.84 -10.15 1.61
N THR A 153 -31.63 -9.50 0.77
CA THR A 153 -31.59 -9.62 -0.69
C THR A 153 -30.48 -8.76 -1.31
N ASP A 154 -30.22 -8.96 -2.61
CA ASP A 154 -29.28 -8.17 -3.40
C ASP A 154 -29.69 -6.70 -3.62
N ASP A 155 -30.84 -6.29 -3.09
CA ASP A 155 -31.31 -4.89 -3.09
C ASP A 155 -31.31 -4.28 -1.67
N SER A 156 -30.89 -5.04 -0.66
CA SER A 156 -30.90 -4.55 0.73
C SER A 156 -29.89 -3.40 0.93
N PRO A 157 -30.31 -2.32 1.62
CA PRO A 157 -29.45 -1.18 1.91
C PRO A 157 -28.28 -1.57 2.83
N VAL A 158 -27.12 -0.97 2.58
CA VAL A 158 -25.88 -1.23 3.32
C VAL A 158 -25.75 -0.22 4.45
N TRP A 159 -25.70 -0.72 5.68
CA TRP A 159 -25.69 0.11 6.89
C TRP A 159 -24.36 0.14 7.63
N LEU A 160 -23.40 -0.72 7.27
CA LEU A 160 -22.08 -0.76 7.87
C LEU A 160 -21.11 0.08 7.04
N THR A 161 -20.19 0.79 7.70
CA THR A 161 -19.06 1.42 7.01
C THR A 161 -18.04 0.38 6.51
N PRO A 162 -17.19 0.69 5.49
CA PRO A 162 -16.15 -0.23 5.03
C PRO A 162 -15.22 -0.72 6.15
N ALA A 163 -14.87 0.15 7.11
CA ALA A 163 -14.05 -0.22 8.26
C ALA A 163 -14.75 -1.22 9.19
N GLU A 164 -16.04 -1.05 9.45
CA GLU A 164 -16.83 -1.96 10.29
C GLU A 164 -16.99 -3.33 9.61
N VAL A 165 -17.25 -3.36 8.30
CA VAL A 165 -17.29 -4.61 7.51
C VAL A 165 -15.97 -5.37 7.64
N ARG A 166 -14.82 -4.70 7.50
CA ARG A 166 -13.51 -5.35 7.67
C ARG A 166 -13.27 -5.86 9.09
N ALA A 167 -13.74 -5.13 10.10
CA ALA A 167 -13.62 -5.52 11.50
C ALA A 167 -14.44 -6.79 11.78
N GLU A 168 -15.68 -6.86 11.29
CA GLU A 168 -16.54 -8.04 11.41
C GLU A 168 -16.00 -9.25 10.65
N VAL A 169 -15.52 -9.07 9.41
CA VAL A 169 -14.86 -10.16 8.66
C VAL A 169 -13.61 -10.67 9.39
N SER A 170 -12.84 -9.77 10.00
CA SER A 170 -11.68 -10.16 10.81
C SER A 170 -12.09 -10.90 12.08
N ALA A 171 -13.19 -10.51 12.73
CA ALA A 171 -13.76 -11.22 13.87
C ALA A 171 -14.25 -12.62 13.47
N LEU A 172 -14.91 -12.76 12.32
CA LEU A 172 -15.33 -14.06 11.78
C LEU A 172 -14.13 -14.98 11.51
N LYS A 173 -13.02 -14.47 10.95
CA LYS A 173 -11.78 -15.25 10.74
C LYS A 173 -11.06 -15.65 12.03
N ARG A 174 -11.30 -14.92 13.13
CA ARG A 174 -10.83 -15.32 14.46
C ARG A 174 -11.67 -16.46 15.01
N ALA A 175 -12.99 -16.40 14.86
CA ALA A 175 -13.91 -17.41 15.36
C ALA A 175 -13.92 -18.72 14.54
N ARG A 176 -13.78 -18.62 13.21
CA ARG A 176 -13.95 -19.74 12.28
C ARG A 176 -12.77 -19.90 11.33
N ALA A 177 -12.55 -21.13 10.87
CA ALA A 177 -11.53 -21.46 9.89
C ALA A 177 -12.13 -21.52 8.48
N PHE A 178 -12.02 -20.42 7.74
CA PHE A 178 -12.39 -20.34 6.31
C PHE A 178 -11.37 -19.51 5.53
N THR A 179 -11.25 -19.77 4.22
CA THR A 179 -10.29 -19.07 3.36
C THR A 179 -10.89 -17.82 2.72
N ASN A 180 -10.04 -16.93 2.19
CA ASN A 180 -10.50 -15.79 1.38
C ASN A 180 -11.26 -16.23 0.13
N ALA A 181 -10.96 -17.42 -0.41
CA ALA A 181 -11.64 -17.96 -1.56
C ALA A 181 -13.07 -18.40 -1.20
N ASP A 182 -13.26 -19.01 -0.03
CA ASP A 182 -14.59 -19.40 0.45
C ASP A 182 -15.46 -18.18 0.71
N LEU A 183 -14.88 -17.13 1.29
CA LEU A 183 -15.54 -15.83 1.46
C LEU A 183 -15.92 -15.22 0.10
N ALA A 184 -15.02 -15.23 -0.87
CA ALA A 184 -15.28 -14.66 -2.19
C ALA A 184 -16.39 -15.41 -2.94
N ARG A 185 -16.46 -16.74 -2.83
CA ARG A 185 -17.53 -17.54 -3.42
C ARG A 185 -18.88 -17.25 -2.76
N ALA A 186 -18.92 -17.13 -1.44
CA ALA A 186 -20.18 -16.85 -0.72
C ALA A 186 -20.68 -15.41 -0.91
N VAL A 187 -19.78 -14.45 -1.07
CA VAL A 187 -20.12 -13.03 -1.25
C VAL A 187 -20.51 -12.72 -2.69
N LEU A 188 -19.80 -13.30 -3.66
CA LEU A 188 -20.00 -12.96 -5.08
C LEU A 188 -20.94 -13.92 -5.80
N GLY A 189 -21.19 -15.12 -5.27
CA GLY A 189 -22.09 -16.10 -5.88
C GLY A 189 -21.76 -16.33 -7.36
N ASP A 190 -22.76 -16.18 -8.22
CA ASP A 190 -22.64 -16.32 -9.68
C ASP A 190 -21.76 -15.24 -10.33
N ALA A 191 -21.57 -14.10 -9.66
CA ALA A 191 -20.69 -13.03 -10.10
C ALA A 191 -19.22 -13.26 -9.70
N PHE A 192 -18.88 -14.45 -9.20
CA PHE A 192 -17.52 -14.84 -8.85
C PHE A 192 -16.63 -14.93 -10.10
N THR A 193 -15.59 -14.11 -10.13
CA THR A 193 -14.54 -14.17 -11.16
C THR A 193 -13.17 -14.05 -10.51
N GLN A 194 -12.13 -14.57 -11.16
CA GLN A 194 -10.76 -14.53 -10.64
C GLN A 194 -10.26 -13.09 -10.41
N SER A 195 -10.72 -12.12 -11.22
CA SER A 195 -10.41 -10.70 -11.05
C SER A 195 -11.10 -10.09 -9.82
N ARG A 196 -12.37 -10.47 -9.55
CA ARG A 196 -13.12 -10.02 -8.37
C ARG A 196 -12.64 -10.65 -7.08
N TYR A 197 -12.13 -11.88 -7.11
CA TYR A 197 -11.44 -12.48 -5.96
C TYR A 197 -10.27 -11.60 -5.46
N GLN A 198 -9.47 -11.03 -6.37
CA GLN A 198 -8.36 -10.14 -6.00
C GLN A 198 -8.84 -8.86 -5.31
N LEU A 199 -10.05 -8.39 -5.63
CA LEU A 199 -10.64 -7.22 -5.00
C LEU A 199 -10.98 -7.48 -3.52
N VAL A 200 -11.34 -8.71 -3.13
CA VAL A 200 -11.58 -9.08 -1.73
C VAL A 200 -10.32 -8.87 -0.88
N GLY A 201 -9.17 -9.35 -1.36
CA GLY A 201 -7.89 -9.12 -0.69
C GLY A 201 -7.52 -7.64 -0.62
N LYS A 202 -7.70 -6.91 -1.72
CA LYS A 202 -7.46 -5.45 -1.77
C LYS A 202 -8.36 -4.70 -0.79
N PHE A 203 -9.65 -5.01 -0.75
CA PHE A 203 -10.62 -4.41 0.17
C PHE A 203 -10.17 -4.59 1.62
N LEU A 204 -9.88 -5.83 2.03
CA LEU A 204 -9.49 -6.15 3.39
C LEU A 204 -8.17 -5.48 3.82
N ASN A 205 -7.26 -5.25 2.90
CA ASN A 205 -5.98 -4.56 3.16
C ASN A 205 -6.07 -3.03 3.05
N THR A 206 -7.20 -2.48 2.58
CA THR A 206 -7.38 -1.04 2.45
C THR A 206 -7.64 -0.41 3.84
N GLY A 207 -6.88 0.63 4.19
CA GLY A 207 -7.05 1.37 5.43
C GLY A 207 -8.03 2.55 5.32
N GLY A 208 -8.42 3.11 6.46
CA GLY A 208 -9.29 4.29 6.56
C GLY A 208 -10.79 3.97 6.71
N GLU A 209 -11.54 4.89 7.31
CA GLU A 209 -12.97 4.69 7.66
C GLU A 209 -13.85 4.36 6.44
N PHE A 210 -13.64 5.09 5.34
CA PHE A 210 -14.33 4.89 4.05
C PHE A 210 -13.44 4.23 2.98
N GLY A 211 -12.27 3.71 3.37
CA GLY A 211 -11.35 3.06 2.44
C GLY A 211 -12.01 1.85 1.77
N GLY A 212 -12.06 1.83 0.44
CA GLY A 212 -12.66 0.74 -0.33
C GLY A 212 -14.18 0.86 -0.57
N ALA A 213 -14.81 1.98 -0.21
CA ALA A 213 -16.24 2.22 -0.49
C ALA A 213 -16.59 2.15 -1.99
N ASN A 214 -15.65 2.55 -2.86
CA ASN A 214 -15.82 2.54 -4.32
C ASN A 214 -15.58 1.16 -4.95
N GLN A 215 -15.23 0.14 -4.16
CA GLN A 215 -14.97 -1.20 -4.69
C GLN A 215 -16.27 -1.99 -4.78
N ASP A 216 -16.53 -2.62 -5.93
CA ASP A 216 -17.72 -3.44 -6.17
C ASP A 216 -17.96 -4.56 -5.14
N VAL A 217 -16.93 -4.94 -4.39
CA VAL A 217 -16.97 -6.00 -3.36
C VAL A 217 -17.57 -5.50 -2.04
N TYR A 218 -17.60 -4.20 -1.79
CA TYR A 218 -18.03 -3.65 -0.51
C TYR A 218 -19.50 -3.95 -0.20
N ALA A 219 -20.42 -3.63 -1.12
CA ALA A 219 -21.85 -3.86 -0.93
C ALA A 219 -22.21 -5.34 -0.68
N PRO A 220 -21.75 -6.31 -1.50
CA PRO A 220 -22.04 -7.71 -1.24
C PRO A 220 -21.36 -8.23 0.04
N MET A 221 -20.17 -7.72 0.39
CA MET A 221 -19.50 -8.10 1.63
C MET A 221 -20.27 -7.63 2.87
N ALA A 222 -20.80 -6.40 2.84
CA ALA A 222 -21.59 -5.86 3.94
C ALA A 222 -22.89 -6.66 4.15
N ARG A 223 -23.55 -7.07 3.07
CA ARG A 223 -24.74 -7.93 3.11
C ARG A 223 -24.41 -9.32 3.66
N PHE A 224 -23.28 -9.90 3.24
CA PHE A 224 -22.81 -11.17 3.77
C PHE A 224 -22.58 -11.13 5.29
N VAL A 225 -21.92 -10.09 5.79
CA VAL A 225 -21.73 -9.87 7.23
C VAL A 225 -23.08 -9.77 7.95
N GLU A 226 -24.07 -9.12 7.33
CA GLU A 226 -25.41 -9.02 7.89
C GLU A 226 -26.14 -10.36 7.96
N LYS A 227 -26.04 -11.17 6.91
CA LYS A 227 -26.57 -12.53 6.95
C LYS A 227 -25.87 -13.39 8.01
N CYS A 228 -24.54 -13.25 8.15
CA CYS A 228 -23.78 -13.91 9.22
C CYS A 228 -24.23 -13.46 10.61
N ARG A 229 -24.61 -12.18 10.78
CA ARG A 229 -25.13 -11.65 12.05
C ARG A 229 -26.47 -12.28 12.41
N VAL A 230 -27.39 -12.39 11.45
CA VAL A 230 -28.70 -13.04 11.63
C VAL A 230 -28.53 -14.51 11.99
N ALA A 231 -27.68 -15.24 11.25
CA ALA A 231 -27.39 -16.65 11.51
C ALA A 231 -26.76 -16.89 12.90
N LEU A 232 -25.94 -15.94 13.39
CA LEU A 232 -25.28 -16.04 14.70
C LEU A 232 -26.07 -15.40 15.85
N GLY A 233 -27.28 -14.86 15.59
CA GLY A 233 -28.13 -14.25 16.63
C GLY A 233 -27.54 -13.01 17.32
N LYS A 234 -26.56 -12.33 16.71
CA LYS A 234 -25.89 -11.18 17.33
C LYS A 234 -26.79 -9.92 17.30
N PRO A 235 -26.85 -9.11 18.36
CA PRO A 235 -27.66 -7.89 18.38
C PRO A 235 -27.18 -6.89 17.32
N LYS A 236 -28.11 -6.07 16.80
CA LYS A 236 -27.77 -4.98 15.87
C LYS A 236 -26.91 -3.93 16.59
N SER A 237 -25.92 -3.37 15.89
CA SER A 237 -25.09 -2.31 16.46
C SER A 237 -25.93 -1.05 16.74
N LYS A 238 -25.56 -0.30 17.80
CA LYS A 238 -26.26 0.96 18.17
C LYS A 238 -26.31 1.97 17.02
N LYS A 239 -25.23 2.05 16.22
CA LYS A 239 -25.14 2.91 15.04
C LYS A 239 -26.15 2.52 13.95
N ARG A 240 -26.34 1.22 13.74
CA ARG A 240 -27.33 0.73 12.77
C ARG A 240 -28.75 1.01 13.23
N LEU A 241 -29.06 0.81 14.51
CA LEU A 241 -30.38 1.16 15.06
C LEU A 241 -30.68 2.66 14.90
N ALA A 242 -29.67 3.52 15.07
CA ALA A 242 -29.80 4.96 14.81
C ALA A 242 -30.06 5.26 13.33
N LEU A 243 -29.29 4.65 12.41
CA LEU A 243 -29.48 4.84 10.96
C LEU A 243 -30.82 4.28 10.47
N GLU A 244 -31.22 3.09 10.92
CA GLU A 244 -32.53 2.51 10.59
C GLU A 244 -33.69 3.40 11.11
N ALA A 245 -33.55 3.97 12.33
CA ALA A 245 -34.53 4.90 12.88
C ALA A 245 -34.60 6.25 12.14
N GLU A 246 -33.50 6.69 11.53
CA GLU A 246 -33.44 7.88 10.67
C GLU A 246 -34.02 7.63 9.28
N THR A 247 -33.86 6.41 8.75
CA THR A 247 -34.23 6.06 7.37
C THR A 247 -35.63 5.42 7.26
N GLN A 248 -36.32 5.20 8.38
CA GLN A 248 -37.69 4.67 8.43
C GLN A 248 -38.61 5.53 7.52
N PRO A 249 -39.37 4.92 6.58
CA PRO A 249 -40.22 5.65 5.65
C PRO A 249 -41.33 6.37 6.42
N GLY A 250 -41.12 7.66 6.71
CA GLY A 250 -42.03 8.46 7.51
C GLY A 250 -41.36 9.60 8.29
N ARG A 251 -40.05 9.52 8.58
CA ARG A 251 -39.29 10.67 9.06
C ARG A 251 -38.72 11.42 7.87
N ARG A 252 -39.17 12.66 7.66
CA ARG A 252 -38.58 13.53 6.64
C ARG A 252 -37.12 13.77 6.99
N VAL A 253 -36.21 13.28 6.14
CA VAL A 253 -34.83 13.77 6.08
C VAL A 253 -34.94 15.29 5.99
N ARG A 254 -34.47 16.01 7.02
CA ARG A 254 -34.36 17.47 6.94
C ARG A 254 -33.36 17.75 5.82
N PRO A 255 -33.76 18.34 4.68
CA PRO A 255 -32.77 18.74 3.70
C PRO A 255 -31.83 19.75 4.37
N PRO A 256 -30.52 19.74 4.07
CA PRO A 256 -29.66 20.86 4.43
C PRO A 256 -30.35 22.13 3.93
N ARG A 257 -30.47 23.15 4.81
CA ARG A 257 -31.19 24.41 4.53
C ARG A 257 -30.97 24.79 3.08
N ALA A 258 -32.02 24.67 2.27
CA ALA A 258 -31.98 25.10 0.89
C ALA A 258 -31.53 26.56 0.91
N LEU A 259 -30.41 26.86 0.28
CA LEU A 259 -30.09 28.21 -0.14
C LEU A 259 -31.30 28.68 -0.95
N VAL A 260 -32.01 29.66 -0.41
CA VAL A 260 -33.18 30.26 -1.04
C VAL A 260 -32.78 30.63 -2.47
N PRO A 261 -33.55 30.25 -3.50
CA PRO A 261 -33.28 30.71 -4.85
C PRO A 261 -33.27 32.24 -4.85
N ILE A 262 -32.11 32.84 -5.10
CA ILE A 262 -32.00 34.29 -5.29
C ILE A 262 -32.80 34.58 -6.56
N ARG A 263 -34.02 35.10 -6.40
CA ARG A 263 -34.86 35.52 -7.51
C ARG A 263 -34.07 36.52 -8.36
N PRO A 264 -33.88 36.28 -9.67
CA PRO A 264 -33.28 37.28 -10.54
C PRO A 264 -34.21 38.48 -10.60
N ARG A 265 -33.79 39.61 -10.05
CA ARG A 265 -34.54 40.86 -10.21
C ARG A 265 -34.36 41.32 -11.65
N SER A 266 -35.44 41.30 -12.44
CA SER A 266 -35.55 42.07 -13.67
C SER A 266 -35.31 43.54 -13.35
N ARG A 267 -34.20 44.10 -13.81
CA ARG A 267 -33.95 45.55 -13.78
C ARG A 267 -34.19 46.07 -15.20
N GLY A 268 -35.47 46.23 -15.52
CA GLY A 268 -35.91 47.08 -16.61
C GLY A 268 -35.33 48.48 -16.42
N GLU A 269 -34.50 48.88 -17.37
CA GLU A 269 -34.55 50.16 -18.07
C GLU A 269 -35.07 51.36 -17.29
N ARG A 270 -34.17 52.30 -16.98
CA ARG A 270 -34.47 53.73 -16.97
C ARG A 270 -33.20 54.57 -17.09
N ARG A 271 -33.15 55.32 -18.20
CA ARG A 271 -32.55 56.66 -18.41
C ARG A 271 -31.04 56.67 -18.70
N SER A 272 -30.63 56.74 -19.96
CA SER A 272 -30.58 57.92 -20.84
C SER A 272 -29.48 58.93 -20.48
N LEU A 273 -28.52 59.06 -21.40
CA LEU A 273 -27.74 60.26 -21.74
C LEU A 273 -26.96 60.96 -20.61
N ARG A 274 -25.65 60.71 -20.57
CA ARG A 274 -24.64 61.78 -20.42
C ARG A 274 -23.37 61.40 -21.18
N THR A 275 -23.26 61.98 -22.38
CA THR A 275 -22.01 62.29 -23.08
C THR A 275 -21.16 63.20 -22.18
N PHE A 276 -19.86 62.98 -22.01
CA PHE A 276 -18.72 63.52 -22.78
C PHE A 276 -17.44 63.38 -21.87
N PRO A 277 -16.22 63.79 -22.25
CA PRO A 277 -15.18 62.91 -22.79
C PRO A 277 -13.84 63.02 -22.02
N GLY A 278 -12.85 62.21 -22.39
CA GLY A 278 -11.46 62.66 -22.43
C GLY A 278 -10.57 62.49 -21.19
N VAL A 279 -9.31 62.19 -21.53
CA VAL A 279 -8.06 62.52 -20.81
C VAL A 279 -7.64 61.53 -19.70
N SER A 280 -6.47 60.88 -19.68
CA SER A 280 -5.54 60.29 -20.68
C SER A 280 -4.34 59.70 -19.90
N LEU A 281 -3.50 58.93 -20.60
CA LEU A 281 -2.06 58.70 -20.33
C LEU A 281 -1.64 57.56 -19.37
N LEU A 282 -1.74 56.31 -19.82
CA LEU A 282 -0.66 55.35 -19.58
C LEU A 282 -0.46 54.50 -20.86
N PRO A 283 0.71 54.58 -21.54
CA PRO A 283 0.98 53.74 -22.70
C PRO A 283 1.36 52.32 -22.25
N PRO A 284 0.88 51.25 -22.94
CA PRO A 284 1.38 49.90 -22.70
C PRO A 284 2.81 49.77 -23.22
N LEU A 285 3.66 49.23 -22.34
CA LEU A 285 5.08 48.95 -22.53
C LEU A 285 5.31 48.12 -23.81
N ALA A 286 6.09 48.69 -24.74
CA ALA A 286 6.32 48.15 -26.07
C ALA A 286 6.90 46.73 -26.06
N PHE A 287 6.17 45.82 -26.69
CA PHE A 287 6.67 44.52 -27.13
C PHE A 287 7.69 44.76 -28.26
N ASN A 288 8.94 44.36 -28.07
CA ASN A 288 10.04 44.54 -29.02
C ASN A 288 10.36 43.19 -29.69
N PRO A 289 9.76 42.84 -30.85
CA PRO A 289 10.12 41.64 -31.58
C PRO A 289 11.38 41.93 -32.40
N ARG A 290 12.56 41.66 -31.84
CA ARG A 290 13.81 41.65 -32.63
C ARG A 290 14.17 40.22 -33.02
N PRO A 291 14.16 39.85 -34.32
CA PRO A 291 14.79 38.63 -34.80
C PRO A 291 16.29 38.90 -34.99
N ARG A 292 17.17 38.17 -34.30
CA ARG A 292 18.60 38.10 -34.65
C ARG A 292 18.91 36.73 -35.23
N ARG A 293 19.27 36.73 -36.50
CA ARG A 293 19.79 35.61 -37.29
C ARG A 293 21.25 35.30 -36.93
N LEU A 294 21.55 34.00 -37.00
CA LEU A 294 22.78 33.31 -37.43
C LEU A 294 24.14 33.68 -36.81
N SER A 295 24.79 32.65 -36.24
CA SER A 295 26.11 32.22 -36.72
C SER A 295 26.25 30.70 -36.59
N THR A 296 26.71 30.11 -37.70
CA THR A 296 27.22 28.75 -37.89
C THR A 296 28.44 28.46 -37.02
N PRO A 297 28.61 27.23 -36.52
CA PRO A 297 29.95 26.67 -36.39
C PRO A 297 30.26 25.84 -37.64
N SER A 298 31.29 26.26 -38.35
CA SER A 298 32.02 25.46 -39.33
C SER A 298 32.59 24.21 -38.67
N ASP A 299 32.51 23.10 -39.40
CA ASP A 299 33.56 22.10 -39.55
C ASP A 299 34.48 21.84 -38.34
N ALA A 300 34.23 20.76 -37.61
CA ALA A 300 35.30 20.06 -36.91
C ALA A 300 34.91 18.61 -36.58
N PHE A 301 35.71 17.69 -37.11
CA PHE A 301 35.88 16.29 -36.73
C PHE A 301 34.92 15.27 -37.33
N GLN A 302 35.16 14.99 -38.61
CA GLN A 302 35.40 13.62 -39.03
C GLN A 302 36.33 12.92 -38.03
N LEU A 303 35.94 11.73 -37.58
CA LEU A 303 36.76 10.52 -37.38
C LEU A 303 35.96 9.56 -36.49
N HIS A 304 35.45 8.46 -37.06
CA HIS A 304 35.79 7.12 -36.58
C HIS A 304 35.35 6.05 -37.60
N PRO A 305 36.16 4.98 -37.75
CA PRO A 305 36.14 4.11 -38.91
C PRO A 305 35.09 3.01 -38.82
N ALA A 306 34.81 2.44 -39.99
CA ALA A 306 34.02 1.24 -40.18
C ALA A 306 34.47 0.08 -39.29
N VAL A 307 33.52 -0.52 -38.57
CA VAL A 307 33.63 -1.89 -38.09
C VAL A 307 32.57 -2.70 -38.83
N ALA A 308 33.04 -3.42 -39.85
CA ALA A 308 32.35 -4.57 -40.41
C ALA A 308 32.34 -5.69 -39.34
N GLY A 309 31.22 -6.39 -39.20
CA GLY A 309 31.12 -7.49 -38.24
C GLY A 309 29.74 -8.10 -38.09
N THR A 310 29.33 -8.87 -39.11
CA THR A 310 28.53 -10.13 -39.03
C THR A 310 27.23 -10.17 -38.20
N THR A 311 26.15 -10.25 -38.98
CA THR A 311 24.94 -11.07 -38.79
C THR A 311 25.02 -12.19 -37.75
N LEU A 312 24.08 -12.21 -36.79
CA LEU A 312 23.20 -13.37 -36.62
C LEU A 312 21.90 -12.97 -35.93
N SER A 313 20.81 -13.16 -36.65
CA SER A 313 19.44 -12.95 -36.21
C SER A 313 18.96 -14.13 -35.35
N ARG A 314 18.24 -13.76 -34.29
CA ARG A 314 17.25 -14.51 -33.49
C ARG A 314 16.67 -15.77 -34.14
N SER A 315 16.49 -16.80 -33.30
CA SER A 315 15.16 -17.35 -33.03
C SER A 315 15.08 -18.03 -31.67
N TRP A 316 14.01 -17.72 -30.95
CA TRP A 316 13.59 -18.34 -29.70
C TRP A 316 12.73 -19.56 -29.98
N ALA A 317 12.89 -20.63 -29.21
CA ALA A 317 11.81 -21.57 -28.90
C ALA A 317 12.11 -22.35 -27.61
N THR A 318 11.49 -21.88 -26.52
CA THR A 318 10.70 -22.64 -25.53
C THR A 318 10.53 -24.14 -25.92
N THR A 319 10.69 -25.15 -25.05
CA THR A 319 9.80 -25.44 -23.91
C THR A 319 10.26 -26.72 -23.17
N ARG A 320 10.01 -26.73 -21.85
CA ARG A 320 9.43 -27.84 -21.06
C ARG A 320 10.29 -29.01 -20.54
N THR A 321 10.47 -28.95 -19.22
CA THR A 321 10.18 -29.98 -18.20
C THR A 321 11.01 -31.26 -18.16
N GLY A 322 11.89 -31.31 -17.15
CA GLY A 322 12.21 -32.55 -16.45
C GLY A 322 11.12 -32.98 -15.46
N SER A 323 11.36 -34.15 -14.85
CA SER A 323 10.56 -34.87 -13.85
C SER A 323 9.41 -35.68 -14.48
N THR A 324 9.25 -36.99 -14.29
CA THR A 324 9.69 -37.93 -13.24
C THR A 324 9.73 -39.35 -13.80
N TRP A 325 10.83 -40.08 -13.61
CA TRP A 325 10.84 -41.54 -13.74
C TRP A 325 10.28 -42.18 -12.47
N ARG A 326 9.24 -43.00 -12.60
CA ARG A 326 8.71 -43.90 -11.56
C ARG A 326 9.05 -45.34 -11.99
N PRO A 327 9.53 -46.22 -11.10
CA PRO A 327 9.76 -47.62 -11.43
C PRO A 327 8.45 -48.43 -11.31
N LEU A 328 8.25 -49.38 -12.24
CA LEU A 328 7.23 -50.42 -12.15
C LEU A 328 7.74 -51.59 -11.29
N PRO A 329 6.90 -52.17 -10.41
CA PRO A 329 7.22 -53.43 -9.75
C PRO A 329 6.94 -54.62 -10.70
N ARG A 330 7.83 -55.60 -10.64
CA ARG A 330 7.65 -56.95 -11.18
C ARG A 330 6.69 -57.74 -10.27
N ASN A 331 5.76 -58.46 -10.86
CA ASN A 331 5.15 -59.71 -10.34
C ASN A 331 4.58 -60.43 -11.57
N CYS A 332 5.05 -61.62 -11.96
CA CYS A 332 4.89 -62.93 -11.29
C CYS A 332 3.42 -63.36 -11.20
N SER A 333 2.92 -63.99 -12.26
CA SER A 333 2.25 -65.31 -12.30
C SER A 333 1.94 -65.66 -13.75
#